data_AF-A0A7Z6TAZ3-F1
#
_entry.id   AF-A0A7Z6TAZ3-F1
#
_cell.length_a   1.000
_cell.length_b   1.000
_cell.length_c   1.000
_cell.angle_alpha   90.00
_cell.angle_beta   90.00
_cell.angle_gamma   90.00
#
_symmetry.space_group_name_H-M   'P 1'
#
loop_
_entity.id
_entity.type
_entity.pdbx_description
1 polymer ?
#
loop_
_entity_poly.entity_id
_entity_poly.type
_entity_poly.pdbx_seq_one_letter_code
_entity_poly.pdbx_strand_id
1 'polypeptide(L)'
;MVSGAGDRLTDVVAAVVEVAAEAGEAGTYTVETARAMAAVLNKVAVRVVIDAEVRGFSSGWREAMELVTGDGTGAARAARLPGPDGDLGPRPGPGDR
;
A
#
# COMPACT_ATOMS: atom_id res chain seq x y z
N MET A 1 6.48 19.31 2.51
CA MET A 1 5.58 19.15 1.35
C MET A 1 6.21 18.13 0.41
N VAL A 2 6.01 16.84 0.68
CA VAL A 2 6.49 15.74 -0.19
C VAL A 2 5.29 15.26 -1.00
N SER A 3 4.90 16.09 -1.96
CA SER A 3 3.82 15.86 -2.93
C SER A 3 4.43 15.81 -4.32
N GLY A 4 5.49 15.01 -4.49
CA GLY A 4 6.46 15.26 -5.57
C GLY A 4 6.37 14.30 -6.76
N ALA A 5 5.97 13.05 -6.55
CA ALA A 5 6.07 12.01 -7.56
C ALA A 5 4.72 11.36 -7.91
N GLY A 6 3.86 11.11 -6.91
CA GLY A 6 2.52 10.58 -7.12
C GLY A 6 1.64 11.55 -7.92
N ASP A 7 1.56 12.80 -7.49
CA ASP A 7 0.75 13.84 -8.15
C ASP A 7 1.19 14.06 -9.60
N ARG A 8 2.51 14.15 -9.85
CA ARG A 8 3.07 14.25 -11.21
C ARG A 8 2.72 13.06 -12.10
N LEU A 9 2.55 11.88 -11.52
CA LEU A 9 2.23 10.68 -12.27
C LEU A 9 0.75 10.61 -12.62
N THR A 10 -0.12 11.04 -11.70
CA THR A 10 -1.55 11.25 -11.99
C THR A 10 -1.72 12.26 -13.11
N ASP A 11 -0.97 13.36 -13.10
CA ASP A 11 -0.98 14.36 -14.18
C ASP A 11 -0.55 13.77 -15.53
N VAL A 12 0.48 12.91 -15.53
CA VAL A 12 0.93 12.21 -16.76
C VAL A 12 -0.14 11.25 -17.29
N VAL A 13 -0.80 10.50 -16.41
CA VAL A 13 -1.90 9.60 -16.82
C VAL A 13 -3.06 10.42 -17.40
N ALA A 14 -3.43 11.53 -16.76
CA ALA A 14 -4.47 12.42 -17.26
C ALA A 14 -4.12 12.96 -18.66
N ALA A 15 -2.90 13.45 -18.86
CA ALA A 15 -2.43 13.94 -20.16
C ALA A 15 -2.45 12.85 -21.25
N VAL A 16 -2.08 11.62 -20.92
CA VAL A 16 -2.13 10.48 -21.86
C VAL A 16 -3.58 10.18 -22.28
N VAL A 17 -4.53 10.27 -21.36
CA VAL A 17 -5.96 10.06 -21.65
C VAL A 17 -6.53 11.20 -22.51
N GLU A 18 -6.14 12.45 -22.27
CA GLU A 18 -6.53 13.58 -23.13
C GLU A 18 -6.03 13.40 -24.56
N VAL A 19 -4.74 13.08 -24.75
CA VAL A 19 -4.18 12.83 -26.09
C VAL A 19 -4.89 11.67 -26.80
N ALA A 20 -5.27 10.61 -26.05
CA ALA A 20 -6.05 9.51 -26.59
C ALA A 20 -7.43 9.97 -27.09
N ALA A 21 -8.11 10.82 -26.32
CA ALA A 21 -9.42 11.37 -26.67
C ALA A 21 -9.32 12.28 -27.91
N GLU A 22 -8.35 13.20 -27.93
CA GLU A 22 -8.09 14.10 -29.07
C GLU A 22 -7.78 13.31 -30.36
N ALA A 23 -6.95 12.28 -30.26
CA ALA A 23 -6.66 11.41 -31.41
C ALA A 23 -7.90 10.63 -31.88
N GLY A 24 -8.79 10.26 -30.95
CA GLY A 24 -10.08 9.63 -31.26
C GLY A 24 -11.00 10.56 -32.02
N GLU A 25 -11.15 11.80 -31.55
CA GLU A 25 -11.96 12.84 -32.22
C GLU A 25 -11.40 13.21 -33.60
N ALA A 26 -10.08 13.26 -33.74
CA ALA A 26 -9.41 13.52 -35.02
C ALA A 26 -9.45 12.34 -35.99
N GLY A 27 -9.94 11.17 -35.58
CA GLY A 27 -9.93 9.95 -36.39
C GLY A 27 -8.54 9.36 -36.64
N THR A 28 -7.53 9.82 -35.89
CA THR A 28 -6.13 9.36 -35.99
C THR A 28 -5.77 8.32 -34.95
N TYR A 29 -6.71 7.90 -34.10
CA TYR A 29 -6.49 6.88 -33.09
C TYR A 29 -6.33 5.50 -33.74
N THR A 30 -5.09 5.00 -33.76
CA THR A 30 -4.75 3.70 -34.35
C THR A 30 -4.56 2.61 -33.29
N VAL A 31 -4.57 1.34 -33.73
CA VAL A 31 -4.24 0.19 -32.87
C VAL A 31 -2.81 0.29 -32.34
N GLU A 32 -1.88 0.79 -33.15
CA GLU A 32 -0.49 1.02 -32.76
C GLU A 32 -0.39 2.07 -31.67
N THR A 33 -1.19 3.15 -31.76
CA THR A 33 -1.27 4.20 -30.75
C THR A 33 -1.84 3.66 -29.45
N ALA A 34 -2.90 2.85 -29.52
CA ALA A 34 -3.49 2.17 -28.36
C ALA A 34 -2.47 1.24 -27.66
N ARG A 35 -1.72 0.45 -28.43
CA ARG A 35 -0.65 -0.42 -27.89
C ARG A 35 0.47 0.37 -27.24
N ALA A 36 0.92 1.45 -27.88
CA ALA A 36 1.96 2.31 -27.33
C ALA A 36 1.52 2.93 -25.99
N MET A 37 0.29 3.45 -25.91
CA MET A 37 -0.24 4.01 -24.67
C MET A 37 -0.43 2.96 -23.58
N ALA A 38 -0.94 1.77 -23.91
CA ALA A 38 -1.03 0.67 -22.95
C ALA A 38 0.34 0.30 -22.37
N ALA A 39 1.39 0.28 -23.19
CA ALA A 39 2.75 0.03 -22.73
C ALA A 39 3.27 1.14 -21.79
N VAL A 40 2.95 2.40 -22.06
CA VAL A 40 3.29 3.54 -21.17
C VAL A 40 2.56 3.42 -19.84
N LEU A 41 1.24 3.21 -19.87
CA LEU A 41 0.42 3.06 -18.66
C LEU A 41 0.89 1.88 -17.82
N ASN A 42 1.26 0.75 -18.42
CA ASN A 42 1.80 -0.40 -17.70
C ASN A 42 3.12 -0.08 -16.98
N LYS A 43 4.05 0.63 -17.66
CA LYS A 43 5.31 1.07 -17.03
C LYS A 43 5.07 2.02 -15.85
N VAL A 44 4.10 2.93 -16.01
CA VAL A 44 3.67 3.86 -14.96
C VAL A 44 3.09 3.12 -13.77
N ALA A 45 2.17 2.17 -14.00
CA ALA A 45 1.54 1.37 -12.94
C ALA A 45 2.57 0.57 -12.12
N VAL A 46 3.53 -0.07 -12.78
CA VAL A 46 4.63 -0.79 -12.10
C VAL A 46 5.41 0.14 -11.18
N ARG A 47 5.69 1.38 -11.62
CA ARG A 47 6.43 2.36 -10.82
C ARG A 47 5.64 2.83 -9.58
N VAL A 48 4.31 2.96 -9.69
CA VAL A 48 3.43 3.25 -8.53
C VAL A 48 3.52 2.15 -7.50
N VAL A 49 3.38 0.89 -7.94
CA VAL A 49 3.41 -0.27 -7.04
C VAL A 49 4.74 -0.30 -6.29
N ILE A 50 5.86 -0.16 -6.99
CA ILE A 50 7.19 -0.15 -6.37
C ILE A 50 7.34 1.02 -5.38
N ASP A 51 6.91 2.24 -5.73
CA ASP A 51 7.00 3.40 -4.81
C ASP A 51 6.14 3.17 -3.55
N ALA A 52 4.95 2.59 -3.71
CA ALA A 52 4.08 2.24 -2.59
C ALA A 52 4.72 1.16 -1.69
N GLU A 53 5.31 0.12 -2.28
CA GLU A 53 6.03 -0.94 -1.55
C GLU A 53 7.23 -0.39 -0.77
N VAL A 54 8.06 0.45 -1.39
CA VAL A 54 9.23 1.05 -0.74
C VAL A 54 8.81 1.96 0.41
N ARG A 55 7.75 2.76 0.22
CA ARG A 55 7.21 3.63 1.28
C ARG A 55 6.64 2.81 2.43
N GLY A 56 5.88 1.76 2.14
CA GLY A 56 5.32 0.85 3.13
C GLY A 56 6.40 0.11 3.92
N PHE A 57 7.45 -0.35 3.24
CA PHE A 57 8.62 -0.94 3.89
C PHE A 57 9.31 0.08 4.81
N SER A 58 9.55 1.30 4.32
CA SER A 58 10.25 2.34 5.07
C SER A 58 9.47 2.81 6.30
N SER A 59 8.14 2.94 6.20
CA SER A 59 7.28 3.28 7.34
C SER A 59 7.23 2.13 8.35
N GLY A 60 6.99 0.89 7.89
CA GLY A 60 6.94 -0.28 8.76
C GLY A 60 8.26 -0.56 9.46
N TRP A 61 9.40 -0.35 8.79
CA TRP A 61 10.72 -0.45 9.40
C TRP A 61 10.94 0.63 10.47
N ARG A 62 10.53 1.88 10.20
CA ARG A 62 10.61 2.97 11.19
C ARG A 62 9.77 2.63 12.42
N GLU A 63 8.54 2.18 12.24
CA GLU A 63 7.65 1.75 13.33
C GLU A 63 8.27 0.61 14.13
N ALA A 64 8.86 -0.39 13.46
CA ALA A 64 9.55 -1.49 14.12
C ALA A 64 10.77 -1.01 14.93
N MET A 65 11.56 -0.08 14.39
CA MET A 65 12.71 0.50 15.09
C MET A 65 12.27 1.35 16.28
N GLU A 66 11.21 2.13 16.15
CA GLU A 66 10.62 2.89 17.25
C GLU A 66 10.17 1.98 18.40
N LEU A 67 9.61 0.79 18.10
CA LEU A 67 9.29 -0.24 19.10
C LEU A 67 10.52 -0.87 19.75
N VAL A 68 11.64 -0.97 19.03
CA VAL A 68 12.91 -1.53 19.56
C VAL A 68 13.64 -0.49 20.42
N THR A 69 13.59 0.79 20.05
CA THR A 69 14.29 1.88 20.75
C THR A 69 13.45 2.55 21.84
N GLY A 70 12.12 2.46 21.75
CA GLY A 70 11.18 2.96 22.74
C GLY A 70 10.98 1.94 23.86
N ASP A 71 11.64 2.19 24.99
CA ASP A 71 11.43 1.59 26.31
C ASP A 71 11.29 0.05 26.41
N GLY A 72 12.33 -0.56 26.97
CA GLY A 72 12.34 -1.91 27.55
C GLY A 72 11.37 -2.13 28.74
N THR A 73 10.24 -1.44 28.79
CA THR A 73 9.15 -1.63 29.77
C THR A 73 7.81 -1.99 29.11
N GLY A 74 7.73 -2.02 27.78
CA GLY A 74 6.53 -2.41 27.03
C GLY A 74 6.65 -3.72 26.25
N ALA A 75 7.52 -4.63 26.69
CA ALA A 75 7.79 -5.89 26.01
C ALA A 75 6.49 -6.64 25.65
N ALA A 76 6.26 -6.76 24.34
CA ALA A 76 5.35 -7.71 23.71
C ALA A 76 3.94 -7.79 24.33
N ARG A 77 3.05 -6.86 23.94
CA ARG A 77 1.67 -7.32 23.67
C ARG A 77 1.70 -8.12 22.38
N ALA A 78 2.13 -9.38 22.49
CA ALA A 78 1.78 -10.39 21.51
C ALA A 78 0.26 -10.32 21.36
N ALA A 79 -0.21 -9.88 20.20
CA ALA A 79 -1.62 -9.99 19.87
C ALA A 79 -1.95 -11.49 19.95
N ARG A 80 -2.60 -11.91 21.04
CA ARG A 80 -3.13 -13.26 21.12
C ARG A 80 -4.20 -13.35 20.04
N LEU A 81 -3.88 -14.02 18.95
CA LEU A 81 -4.90 -14.58 18.09
C LEU A 81 -5.76 -15.50 18.98
N PRO A 82 -7.09 -15.40 18.95
CA PRO A 82 -7.93 -16.36 19.65
C PRO A 82 -7.57 -17.74 19.12
N GLY A 83 -7.15 -18.63 20.02
CA GLY A 83 -7.06 -20.05 19.69
C GLY A 83 -8.44 -20.59 19.32
N PRO A 84 -8.52 -21.71 18.58
CA PRO A 84 -9.78 -22.28 18.13
C PRO A 84 -10.74 -22.67 19.26
N ASP A 85 -10.26 -22.72 20.50
CA ASP A 85 -11.06 -23.00 21.68
C ASP A 85 -11.15 -21.73 22.55
N GLY A 86 -12.25 -20.99 22.40
CA GLY A 86 -12.56 -19.82 23.20
C GLY A 86 -12.63 -20.17 24.69
N ASP A 87 -11.66 -19.68 25.46
CA ASP A 87 -11.58 -19.94 26.90
C ASP A 87 -12.52 -19.00 27.67
N LEU A 88 -13.61 -19.59 28.18
CA LEU A 88 -14.63 -18.98 29.02
C LEU A 88 -14.13 -18.84 30.47
N GLY A 89 -13.45 -17.73 30.77
CA GLY A 89 -13.32 -17.18 32.12
C GLY A 89 -12.64 -18.05 33.20
N PRO A 90 -12.38 -17.50 34.40
CA PRO A 90 -11.61 -18.21 35.42
C PRO A 90 -12.44 -19.32 36.09
N ARG A 91 -11.91 -20.56 36.05
CA ARG A 91 -12.40 -21.66 36.89
C ARG A 91 -12.09 -21.39 38.38
N PRO A 92 -13.05 -21.52 39.31
CA PRO A 92 -12.75 -21.52 40.73
C PRO A 92 -12.05 -22.83 41.12
N GLY A 93 -10.89 -22.73 41.76
CA GLY A 93 -10.18 -23.88 42.35
C GLY A 93 -10.82 -24.36 43.66
N PRO A 94 -10.59 -25.62 44.07
CA PRO A 94 -11.21 -26.19 45.25
C PRO A 94 -10.42 -25.79 46.51
N GLY A 95 -11.14 -25.34 47.54
CA GLY A 95 -10.68 -25.32 48.92
C GLY A 95 -10.57 -23.94 49.54
N ASP A 96 -11.56 -23.60 50.36
CA ASP A 96 -11.34 -22.97 51.66
C ASP A 96 -12.59 -23.15 52.55
N ARG A 97 -12.62 -24.28 53.27
CA ARG A 97 -13.00 -24.47 54.69
C ARG A 97 -13.19 -25.95 55.02
#